data_AF-A0A1Y2A8X5-F1
#
_entry.id   AF-A0A1Y2A8X5-F1
#
_cell.length_a   1.000
_cell.length_b   1.000
_cell.length_c   1.000
_cell.angle_alpha   90.00
_cell.angle_beta   90.00
_cell.angle_gamma   90.00
#
_symmetry.space_group_name_H-M   'P 1'
#
loop_
_entity.id
_entity.type
_entity.pdbx_description
1 polymer ?
#
loop_
_entity_poly.entity_id
_entity_poly.type
_entity_poly.pdbx_seq_one_letter_code
_entity_poly.pdbx_strand_id
1 'polypeptide(L)'
;MTTAPTQEVHIYIDNSNVYIEGQKSYSSNRNDNAAWRYDVNRLRDVLCNHSDLFVDWKSGASSQTTLYGSEPPPGDLWLALESQDVKVVKYVRHPFSGKEKKVDAKMVADITEQATIDQVLNVPSEFIIVTGDADIYPAVEKVIEKGFRAHVWSWRTSSSKEYQNQWDESGRQTLSVHFLDNYRDQFESQKVQQMCGWRKYCNKALGCKYLHPQDDLAYFAKHQGSKPAYRYRACKFGEKCNKKDTCLFFHNETERLCPTCDATGQGHGELGSPEWQRFHGAISSN
;
A
#
# COMPACT_ATOMS: atom_id res chain seq x y z
N MET A 1 29.93 14.33 27.88
CA MET A 1 30.07 13.53 26.65
C MET A 1 29.01 14.03 25.69
N THR A 2 29.41 14.81 24.69
CA THR A 2 28.49 15.30 23.65
C THR A 2 28.18 14.10 22.76
N THR A 3 26.97 13.55 22.85
CA THR A 3 26.50 12.52 21.92
C THR A 3 26.61 13.08 20.50
N ALA A 4 27.24 12.34 19.59
CA ALA A 4 27.27 12.72 18.18
C ALA A 4 25.82 12.97 17.70
N PRO A 5 25.59 13.99 16.84
CA PRO A 5 24.25 14.26 16.33
C PRO A 5 23.72 12.99 15.65
N THR A 6 22.49 12.61 16.00
CA THR A 6 21.78 11.50 15.35
C THR A 6 21.69 11.79 13.86
N GLN A 7 22.22 10.87 13.06
CA GLN A 7 22.11 10.93 11.60
C GLN A 7 20.70 10.51 11.19
N GLU A 8 20.14 11.15 10.15
CA GLU A 8 18.77 10.90 9.71
C GLU A 8 18.68 10.57 8.22
N VAL A 9 17.76 9.64 7.88
CA VAL A 9 17.35 9.35 6.50
C VAL A 9 15.89 9.70 6.35
N HIS A 10 15.59 10.70 5.51
CA HIS A 10 14.21 11.06 5.21
C HIS A 10 13.79 10.41 3.89
N ILE A 11 12.71 9.63 3.93
CA ILE A 11 12.23 8.82 2.81
C ILE A 11 10.84 9.29 2.43
N TYR A 12 10.69 9.79 1.22
CA TYR A 12 9.43 10.31 0.68
C TYR A 12 8.99 9.43 -0.48
N ILE A 13 7.83 8.80 -0.37
CA ILE A 13 7.35 7.83 -1.35
C ILE A 13 6.07 8.34 -2.00
N ASP A 14 6.11 8.56 -3.32
CA ASP A 14 4.90 8.69 -4.13
C ASP A 14 4.32 7.30 -4.40
N ASN A 15 3.27 6.95 -3.65
CA ASN A 15 2.60 5.66 -3.76
C ASN A 15 2.03 5.44 -5.16
N SER A 16 1.58 6.49 -5.85
CA SER A 16 0.99 6.35 -7.18
C SER A 16 2.05 5.92 -8.19
N ASN A 17 3.23 6.54 -8.14
CA ASN A 17 4.35 6.17 -9.01
C ASN A 17 4.91 4.78 -8.67
N VAL A 18 4.93 4.35 -7.41
CA VAL A 18 5.33 2.98 -7.07
C VAL A 18 4.28 1.96 -7.52
N TYR A 19 3.01 2.18 -7.15
CA TYR A 19 1.93 1.22 -7.34
C TYR A 19 1.48 1.08 -8.79
N ILE A 20 1.16 2.18 -9.47
CA ILE A 20 0.61 2.17 -10.83
C ILE A 20 1.64 1.64 -11.82
N GLU A 21 2.89 2.11 -11.70
CA GLU A 21 3.97 1.68 -12.60
C GLU A 21 4.45 0.26 -12.25
N GLY A 22 4.49 -0.12 -10.97
CA GLY A 22 4.75 -1.49 -10.56
C GLY A 22 3.69 -2.47 -11.08
N GLN A 23 2.42 -2.07 -11.11
CA GLN A 23 1.34 -2.82 -11.76
C GLN A 23 1.56 -2.96 -13.28
N LYS A 24 1.85 -1.87 -13.99
CA LYS A 24 2.13 -1.92 -15.44
C LYS A 24 3.30 -2.87 -15.75
N SER A 25 4.35 -2.81 -14.95
CA SER A 25 5.51 -3.71 -15.04
C SER A 25 5.20 -5.16 -14.64
N TYR A 26 4.10 -5.43 -13.91
CA TYR A 26 3.63 -6.78 -13.55
C TYR A 26 2.71 -7.40 -14.62
N SER A 27 1.75 -6.62 -15.13
CA SER A 27 0.67 -7.09 -16.00
C SER A 27 1.13 -7.46 -17.41
N SER A 28 2.28 -6.98 -17.86
CA SER A 28 2.83 -7.28 -19.20
C SER A 28 3.19 -8.77 -19.42
N ASN A 29 3.23 -9.59 -18.36
CA ASN A 29 3.73 -10.97 -18.44
C ASN A 29 2.78 -12.08 -17.96
N ARG A 30 1.53 -11.82 -17.51
CA ARG A 30 0.66 -12.88 -16.95
C ARG A 30 -0.85 -12.66 -17.15
N ASN A 31 -1.57 -13.75 -17.47
CA ASN A 31 -3.04 -13.86 -17.54
C ASN A 31 -3.74 -13.93 -16.16
N ASP A 32 -3.06 -13.58 -15.06
CA ASP A 32 -3.60 -13.70 -13.71
C ASP A 32 -4.17 -12.37 -13.22
N ASN A 33 -5.43 -12.36 -12.76
CA ASN A 33 -6.13 -11.24 -12.11
C ASN A 33 -5.55 -10.81 -10.74
N ALA A 34 -4.30 -11.15 -10.43
CA ALA A 34 -3.65 -10.80 -9.17
C ALA A 34 -3.12 -9.37 -9.25
N ALA A 35 -3.69 -8.45 -8.44
CA ALA A 35 -3.14 -7.11 -8.32
C ALA A 35 -1.73 -7.17 -7.70
N TRP A 36 -0.75 -6.58 -8.39
CA TRP A 36 0.59 -6.39 -7.82
C TRP A 36 0.51 -5.57 -6.53
N ARG A 37 1.30 -5.95 -5.53
CA ARG A 37 1.39 -5.29 -4.22
C ARG A 37 2.85 -5.29 -3.78
N TYR A 38 3.21 -4.33 -2.93
CA TYR A 38 4.53 -4.26 -2.33
C TYR A 38 4.44 -4.04 -0.83
N ASP A 39 5.50 -4.44 -0.13
CA ASP A 39 5.69 -4.20 1.30
C ASP A 39 6.55 -2.93 1.48
N VAL A 40 6.00 -1.93 2.18
CA VAL A 40 6.67 -0.61 2.34
C VAL A 40 7.94 -0.70 3.18
N ASN A 41 8.01 -1.61 4.16
CA ASN A 41 9.20 -1.77 4.98
C ASN A 41 10.30 -2.45 4.21
N ARG A 42 9.96 -3.48 3.42
CA ARG A 42 10.93 -4.10 2.51
C ARG A 42 11.41 -3.11 1.45
N LEU A 43 10.50 -2.26 0.95
CA LEU A 43 10.89 -1.18 0.06
C LEU A 43 11.86 -0.22 0.76
N ARG A 44 11.54 0.27 1.96
CA ARG A 44 12.45 1.09 2.78
C ARG A 44 13.83 0.45 2.92
N ASP A 45 13.88 -0.84 3.27
CA ASP A 45 15.13 -1.56 3.43
C ASP A 45 15.94 -1.62 2.13
N VAL A 46 15.27 -1.88 0.99
CA VAL A 46 15.89 -1.84 -0.35
C VAL A 46 16.45 -0.45 -0.64
N LEU A 47 15.65 0.59 -0.43
CA LEU A 47 16.05 1.98 -0.67
C LEU A 47 17.32 2.33 0.12
N CYS A 48 17.33 2.07 1.43
CA CYS A 48 18.48 2.38 2.27
C CYS A 48 19.71 1.52 1.95
N ASN A 49 19.52 0.22 1.71
CA ASN A 49 20.64 -0.70 1.45
C ASN A 49 21.33 -0.47 0.10
N HIS A 50 20.65 0.17 -0.84
CA HIS A 50 21.14 0.35 -2.21
C HIS A 50 21.33 1.82 -2.63
N SER A 51 21.15 2.78 -1.72
CA SER A 51 21.38 4.21 -2.00
C SER A 51 22.81 4.70 -1.78
N ASP A 52 23.75 3.84 -1.37
CA ASP A 52 25.13 4.24 -1.01
C ASP A 52 25.17 5.41 -0.01
N LEU A 53 24.38 5.28 1.07
CA LEU A 53 24.23 6.29 2.12
C LEU A 53 25.56 6.50 2.88
N PHE A 54 25.88 7.76 3.18
CA PHE A 54 26.96 8.18 4.06
C PHE A 54 26.56 8.06 5.52
N VAL A 55 25.26 8.14 5.81
CA VAL A 55 24.75 7.85 7.15
C VAL A 55 24.74 6.35 7.38
N ASP A 56 25.19 5.92 8.56
CA ASP A 56 25.22 4.50 8.89
C ASP A 56 23.83 4.01 9.33
N TRP A 57 22.96 3.79 8.34
CA TRP A 57 21.60 3.29 8.55
C TRP A 57 21.58 1.91 9.24
N LYS A 58 22.62 1.08 9.06
CA LYS A 58 22.68 -0.24 9.69
C LYS A 58 23.13 -0.20 11.14
N SER A 59 23.92 0.81 11.52
CA SER A 59 24.42 0.99 12.89
C SER A 59 23.61 1.98 13.73
N GLY A 60 22.41 2.38 13.27
CA GLY A 60 21.42 3.05 14.10
C GLY A 60 21.08 4.49 13.72
N ALA A 61 21.34 4.94 12.49
CA ALA A 61 20.70 6.17 11.99
C ALA A 61 19.16 6.03 12.08
N SER A 62 18.47 7.14 12.33
CA SER A 62 17.00 7.16 12.30
C SER A 62 16.52 7.25 10.87
N SER A 63 15.39 6.62 10.53
CA SER A 63 14.72 6.88 9.25
C SER A 63 13.28 7.25 9.47
N GLN A 64 12.85 8.22 8.70
CA GLN A 64 11.50 8.73 8.72
C GLN A 64 10.91 8.50 7.34
N THR A 65 10.00 7.55 7.24
CA THR A 65 9.33 7.24 5.97
C THR A 65 7.96 7.91 5.94
N THR A 66 7.72 8.72 4.90
CA THR A 66 6.42 9.31 4.61
C THR A 66 5.92 8.85 3.25
N LEU A 67 4.75 8.21 3.24
CA LEU A 67 4.07 7.71 2.06
C LEU A 67 2.94 8.66 1.66
N TYR A 68 2.98 9.12 0.41
CA TYR A 68 2.04 10.06 -0.18
C TYR A 68 1.13 9.34 -1.17
N GLY A 69 -0.17 9.60 -1.10
CA GLY A 69 -1.12 9.07 -2.08
C GLY A 69 -2.53 9.62 -1.92
N SER A 70 -3.43 9.20 -2.80
CA SER A 70 -4.87 9.45 -2.68
C SER A 70 -5.65 8.18 -2.33
N GLU A 71 -6.82 8.34 -1.70
CA GLU A 71 -7.74 7.23 -1.44
C GLU A 71 -8.86 7.10 -2.50
N PRO A 72 -9.34 5.88 -2.82
CA PRO A 72 -8.65 4.59 -2.60
C PRO A 72 -8.71 3.60 -3.80
N PRO A 73 -7.78 2.63 -3.90
CA PRO A 73 -8.14 1.24 -4.14
C PRO A 73 -8.72 0.66 -2.82
N PRO A 74 -9.82 -0.11 -2.85
CA PRO A 74 -10.54 -0.49 -1.63
C PRO A 74 -9.72 -1.42 -0.71
N GLY A 75 -9.92 -1.28 0.61
CA GLY A 75 -9.49 -2.27 1.62
C GLY A 75 -8.34 -1.84 2.54
N ASP A 76 -8.13 -2.66 3.58
CA ASP A 76 -7.31 -2.53 4.80
C ASP A 76 -5.78 -2.26 4.59
N LEU A 77 -5.37 -1.86 3.39
CA LEU A 77 -3.98 -1.61 2.99
C LEU A 77 -3.34 -0.46 3.79
N TRP A 78 -4.07 0.64 3.98
CA TRP A 78 -3.55 1.81 4.70
C TRP A 78 -3.48 1.60 6.22
N LEU A 79 -4.41 0.84 6.79
CA LEU A 79 -4.40 0.48 8.22
C LEU A 79 -3.23 -0.46 8.56
N ALA A 80 -2.80 -1.29 7.61
CA ALA A 80 -1.58 -2.09 7.76
C ALA A 80 -0.30 -1.23 7.68
N LEU A 81 -0.30 -0.17 6.87
CA LEU A 81 0.85 0.75 6.68
C LEU A 81 1.03 1.72 7.86
N GLU A 82 -0.06 2.23 8.45
CA GLU A 82 0.00 3.10 9.64
C GLU A 82 0.52 2.38 10.90
N SER A 83 0.56 1.05 10.88
CA SER A 83 1.05 0.22 12.00
C SER A 83 2.57 0.00 12.03
N GLN A 84 3.33 0.64 11.12
CA GLN A 84 4.71 0.25 10.79
C GLN A 84 5.74 1.40 10.78
N ASP A 85 5.60 2.41 11.64
CA ASP A 85 6.52 3.57 11.69
C ASP A 85 6.63 4.34 10.34
N VAL A 86 5.56 4.28 9.56
CA VAL A 86 5.41 5.00 8.28
C VAL A 86 4.32 6.04 8.45
N LYS A 87 4.66 7.32 8.24
CA LYS A 87 3.70 8.41 8.18
C LYS A 87 2.95 8.34 6.85
N VAL A 88 1.62 8.37 6.88
CA VAL A 88 0.82 8.38 5.65
C VAL A 88 0.16 9.74 5.47
N VAL A 89 0.38 10.38 4.31
CA VAL A 89 -0.24 11.65 3.92
C VAL A 89 -1.22 11.39 2.79
N LYS A 90 -2.51 11.64 3.04
CA LYS A 90 -3.59 11.36 2.09
C LYS A 90 -4.39 12.62 1.76
N TYR A 91 -4.77 12.76 0.49
CA TYR A 91 -5.73 13.77 0.04
C TYR A 91 -6.95 13.12 -0.64
N VAL A 92 -8.14 13.67 -0.37
CA VAL A 92 -9.38 13.26 -1.03
C VAL A 92 -9.44 13.88 -2.43
N ARG A 93 -9.81 13.09 -3.46
CA ARG A 93 -10.06 13.61 -4.81
C ARG A 93 -11.25 14.58 -4.80
N HIS A 94 -11.17 15.65 -5.59
CA HIS A 94 -12.29 16.58 -5.71
C HIS A 94 -13.48 15.89 -6.40
N PRO A 95 -14.67 15.80 -5.76
CA PRO A 95 -15.77 14.94 -6.22
C PRO A 95 -16.34 15.32 -7.59
N PHE A 96 -16.16 16.58 -8.02
CA PHE A 96 -16.72 17.08 -9.29
C PHE A 96 -15.74 17.13 -10.47
N SER A 97 -14.43 17.08 -10.22
CA SER A 97 -13.43 17.27 -11.29
C SER A 97 -12.51 16.07 -11.49
N GLY A 98 -12.48 15.11 -10.57
CA GLY A 98 -11.66 13.90 -10.66
C GLY A 98 -10.14 14.15 -10.63
N LYS A 99 -9.69 15.41 -10.65
CA LYS A 99 -8.27 15.79 -10.67
C LYS A 99 -7.74 15.92 -9.24
N GLU A 100 -6.73 15.11 -8.92
CA GLU A 100 -5.83 15.35 -7.80
C GLU A 100 -5.10 16.68 -8.00
N LYS A 101 -4.89 17.43 -6.91
CA LYS A 101 -4.24 18.75 -6.98
C LYS A 101 -3.31 19.08 -5.81
N LYS A 102 -3.06 18.16 -4.87
CA LYS A 102 -2.35 18.54 -3.62
C LYS A 102 -1.31 17.54 -3.10
N VAL A 103 -1.26 16.31 -3.60
CA VAL A 103 -0.30 15.30 -3.11
C VAL A 103 1.12 15.76 -3.45
N ASP A 104 1.38 16.06 -4.72
CA ASP A 104 2.70 16.48 -5.21
C ASP A 104 3.15 17.80 -4.56
N ALA A 105 2.26 18.78 -4.51
CA ALA A 105 2.51 20.07 -3.87
C ALA A 105 2.84 19.92 -2.37
N LYS A 106 2.19 18.99 -1.66
CA LYS A 106 2.48 18.72 -0.25
C LYS A 106 3.82 18.02 -0.08
N MET A 107 4.10 17.03 -0.93
CA MET A 107 5.37 16.31 -0.91
C MET A 107 6.54 17.27 -1.15
N VAL A 108 6.42 18.16 -2.15
CA VAL A 108 7.40 19.24 -2.42
C VAL A 108 7.58 20.14 -1.20
N ALA A 109 6.48 20.58 -0.58
CA ALA A 109 6.54 21.43 0.60
C ALA A 109 7.25 20.75 1.78
N ASP A 110 6.92 19.49 2.04
CA ASP A 110 7.46 18.73 3.19
C ASP A 110 8.95 18.42 3.01
N ILE A 111 9.37 18.01 1.82
CA ILE A 111 10.78 17.80 1.50
C ILE A 111 11.58 19.09 1.70
N THR A 112 11.07 20.21 1.17
CA THR A 112 11.75 21.51 1.23
C THR A 112 11.82 22.04 2.67
N GLU A 113 10.73 21.89 3.43
CA GLU A 113 10.66 22.25 4.84
C GLU A 113 11.67 21.44 5.66
N GLN A 114 11.68 20.11 5.50
CA GLN A 114 12.61 19.25 6.23
C GLN A 114 14.07 19.56 5.90
N ALA A 115 14.43 19.70 4.62
CA ALA A 115 15.78 20.10 4.22
C ALA A 115 16.18 21.46 4.81
N THR A 116 15.24 22.38 4.97
CA THR A 116 15.52 23.67 5.60
C THR A 116 15.74 23.52 7.11
N ILE A 117 14.91 22.72 7.79
CA ILE A 117 15.04 22.42 9.22
C ILE A 117 16.39 21.77 9.51
N ASP A 118 16.74 20.72 8.78
CA ASP A 118 17.98 19.98 8.98
C ASP A 118 19.21 20.85 8.75
N GLN A 119 19.18 21.72 7.74
CA GLN A 119 20.25 22.68 7.49
C GLN A 119 20.43 23.63 8.68
N VAL A 120 19.33 24.21 9.18
CA VAL A 120 19.37 25.17 10.29
C VAL A 120 19.84 24.51 11.60
N LEU A 121 19.41 23.26 11.83
CA LEU A 121 19.77 22.50 13.01
C LEU A 121 21.10 21.75 12.89
N ASN A 122 21.76 21.81 11.73
CA ASN A 122 22.97 21.06 11.39
C ASN A 122 22.81 19.54 11.62
N VAL A 123 21.66 18.99 11.26
CA VAL A 123 21.40 17.55 11.31
C VAL A 123 22.09 16.89 10.11
N PRO A 124 22.92 15.85 10.32
CA PRO A 124 23.48 15.08 9.22
C PRO A 124 22.38 14.21 8.58
N SER A 125 21.81 14.69 7.49
CA SER A 125 20.66 14.07 6.83
C SER A 125 20.92 13.63 5.40
N GLU A 126 20.19 12.61 4.95
CA GLU A 126 20.09 12.21 3.55
C GLU A 126 18.65 12.00 3.11
N PHE A 127 18.37 12.31 1.85
CA PHE A 127 17.01 12.35 1.31
C PHE A 127 16.85 11.29 0.23
N ILE A 128 15.91 10.37 0.45
CA ILE A 128 15.48 9.39 -0.54
C ILE A 128 14.08 9.80 -1.02
N ILE A 129 13.93 9.99 -2.32
CA ILE A 129 12.70 10.46 -2.95
C ILE A 129 12.28 9.45 -4.01
N VAL A 130 11.20 8.72 -3.76
CA VAL A 130 10.69 7.69 -4.65
C VAL A 130 9.60 8.28 -5.53
N THR A 131 9.99 8.74 -6.73
CA THR A 131 9.09 9.34 -7.72
C THR A 131 9.72 9.24 -9.11
N GLY A 132 8.87 9.23 -10.14
CA GLY A 132 9.25 9.41 -11.54
C GLY A 132 8.83 10.78 -12.08
N ASP A 133 8.03 11.54 -11.32
CA ASP A 133 7.40 12.77 -11.76
C ASP A 133 8.37 13.96 -11.70
N ALA A 134 8.44 14.73 -12.80
CA ALA A 134 9.25 15.95 -12.87
C ALA A 134 8.70 17.06 -11.99
N ASP A 135 7.42 17.06 -11.62
CA ASP A 135 6.82 18.08 -10.77
C ASP A 135 7.41 18.11 -9.35
N ILE A 136 8.07 17.00 -8.93
CA ILE A 136 8.79 16.91 -7.64
C ILE A 136 10.24 17.41 -7.72
N TYR A 137 10.80 17.56 -8.93
CA TYR A 137 12.19 17.96 -9.16
C TYR A 137 12.60 19.26 -8.43
N PRO A 138 11.76 20.31 -8.33
CA PRO A 138 12.11 21.52 -7.57
C PRO A 138 12.46 21.24 -6.09
N ALA A 139 11.86 20.22 -5.47
CA ALA A 139 12.21 19.82 -4.11
C ALA A 139 13.59 19.16 -4.04
N VAL A 140 13.96 18.37 -5.06
CA VAL A 140 15.29 17.76 -5.19
C VAL A 140 16.37 18.83 -5.32
N GLU A 141 16.14 19.85 -6.15
CA GLU A 141 17.05 20.99 -6.27
C GLU A 141 17.24 21.68 -4.92
N LYS A 142 16.17 21.89 -4.16
CA LYS A 142 16.27 22.50 -2.83
C LYS A 142 17.06 21.64 -1.85
N VAL A 143 16.91 20.32 -1.85
CA VAL A 143 17.73 19.41 -1.02
C VAL A 143 19.22 19.60 -1.33
N ILE A 144 19.57 19.65 -2.61
CA ILE A 144 20.96 19.81 -3.06
C ILE A 144 21.50 21.21 -2.72
N GLU A 145 20.74 22.27 -2.99
CA GLU A 145 21.09 23.65 -2.61
C GLU A 145 21.33 23.79 -1.10
N LYS A 146 20.63 22.99 -0.29
CA LYS A 146 20.78 22.98 1.17
C LYS A 146 22.02 22.21 1.66
N GLY A 147 22.77 21.58 0.76
CA GLY A 147 24.02 20.87 1.04
C GLY A 147 23.84 19.37 1.30
N PHE A 148 22.65 18.83 1.11
CA PHE A 148 22.35 17.41 1.32
C PHE A 148 22.49 16.61 0.03
N ARG A 149 22.66 15.29 0.15
CA ARG A 149 22.53 14.39 -0.99
C ARG A 149 21.08 13.98 -1.18
N ALA A 150 20.68 13.90 -2.43
CA ALA A 150 19.39 13.37 -2.84
C ALA A 150 19.58 12.05 -3.61
N HIS A 151 18.75 11.06 -3.29
CA HIS A 151 18.65 9.79 -4.00
C HIS A 151 17.24 9.66 -4.57
N VAL A 152 17.12 9.78 -5.89
CA VAL A 152 15.85 9.62 -6.58
C VAL A 152 15.70 8.17 -7.03
N TRP A 153 14.58 7.55 -6.65
CA TRP A 153 14.24 6.19 -7.03
C TRP A 153 12.98 6.17 -7.90
N SER A 154 13.08 5.56 -9.07
CA SER A 154 11.98 5.49 -10.03
C SER A 154 11.91 4.12 -10.71
N TRP A 155 10.80 3.84 -11.39
CA TRP A 155 10.79 2.79 -12.42
C TRP A 155 11.42 3.37 -13.68
N ARG A 156 12.19 2.57 -14.43
CA ARG A 156 12.83 3.02 -15.69
C ARG A 156 11.81 3.57 -16.69
N THR A 157 10.61 3.02 -16.71
CA THR A 157 9.54 3.39 -17.64
C THR A 157 8.85 4.70 -17.30
N SER A 158 8.93 5.15 -16.04
CA SER A 158 8.28 6.37 -15.56
C SER A 158 9.27 7.45 -15.10
N SER A 159 10.58 7.20 -15.17
CA SER A 159 11.58 8.18 -14.80
C SER A 159 11.63 9.34 -15.78
N SER A 160 11.41 10.55 -15.27
CA SER A 160 11.65 11.76 -16.06
C SER A 160 13.13 11.95 -16.41
N LYS A 161 13.41 12.62 -17.54
CA LYS A 161 14.77 12.84 -18.06
C LYS A 161 15.56 13.91 -17.30
N GLU A 162 14.85 14.69 -16.49
CA GLU A 162 15.32 15.73 -15.58
C GLU A 162 16.15 15.11 -14.46
N TYR A 163 15.84 13.87 -14.07
CA TYR A 163 16.63 13.12 -13.11
C TYR A 163 17.86 12.52 -13.79
N GLN A 164 19.01 13.15 -13.55
CA GLN A 164 20.32 12.65 -13.95
C GLN A 164 21.25 12.71 -12.76
N ASN A 165 22.23 11.81 -12.71
CA ASN A 165 23.24 11.89 -11.66
C ASN A 165 23.97 13.24 -11.72
N GLN A 166 24.21 13.85 -10.56
CA GLN A 166 24.89 15.14 -10.45
C GLN A 166 26.04 15.04 -9.46
N TRP A 167 27.10 15.80 -9.73
CA TRP A 167 28.29 15.90 -8.91
C TRP A 167 28.65 17.38 -8.71
N ASP A 168 29.14 17.72 -7.52
CA ASP A 168 29.67 19.05 -7.24
C ASP A 168 31.12 19.21 -7.74
N GLU A 169 31.67 20.41 -7.59
CA GLU A 169 33.04 20.75 -8.01
C GLU A 169 34.12 19.91 -7.32
N SER A 170 33.82 19.34 -6.15
CA SER A 170 34.74 18.46 -5.42
C SER A 170 34.69 17.01 -5.91
N GLY A 171 33.81 16.70 -6.87
CA GLY A 171 33.56 15.35 -7.36
C GLY A 171 32.66 14.52 -6.44
N ARG A 172 32.05 15.13 -5.42
CA ARG A 172 31.06 14.46 -4.57
C ARG A 172 29.73 14.40 -5.33
N GLN A 173 29.12 13.22 -5.34
CA GLN A 173 27.79 13.04 -5.93
C GLN A 173 26.73 13.71 -5.06
N THR A 174 25.95 14.61 -5.65
CA THR A 174 24.87 15.37 -4.99
C THR A 174 23.49 14.80 -5.31
N LEU A 175 23.32 14.23 -6.51
CA LEU A 175 22.12 13.50 -6.93
C LEU A 175 22.50 12.12 -7.47
N SER A 176 21.87 11.09 -6.93
CA SER A 176 21.94 9.72 -7.44
C SER A 176 20.57 9.26 -7.92
N VAL A 177 20.51 8.69 -9.11
CA VAL A 177 19.29 8.12 -9.70
C VAL A 177 19.40 6.60 -9.67
N HIS A 178 18.37 5.97 -9.10
CA HIS A 178 18.29 4.53 -8.86
C HIS A 178 17.00 3.98 -9.46
N PHE A 179 17.02 2.69 -9.82
CA PHE A 179 15.89 2.05 -10.49
C PHE A 179 15.31 0.89 -9.68
N LEU A 180 14.02 0.97 -9.39
CA LEU A 180 13.24 -0.05 -8.67
C LEU A 180 13.24 -1.40 -9.40
N ASP A 181 13.32 -1.39 -10.73
CA ASP A 181 13.39 -2.57 -11.60
C ASP A 181 14.45 -3.58 -11.15
N ASN A 182 15.59 -3.09 -10.68
CA ASN A 182 16.73 -3.94 -10.29
C ASN A 182 16.49 -4.73 -9.00
N TYR A 183 15.52 -4.32 -8.18
CA TYR A 183 15.31 -4.84 -6.82
C TYR A 183 13.87 -5.28 -6.55
N ARG A 184 13.03 -5.30 -7.59
CA ARG A 184 11.59 -5.60 -7.52
C ARG A 184 11.26 -6.79 -6.62
N ASP A 185 11.93 -7.92 -6.84
CA ASP A 185 11.63 -9.18 -6.13
C ASP A 185 11.89 -9.11 -4.62
N GLN A 186 12.65 -8.11 -4.15
CA GLN A 186 12.98 -7.96 -2.73
C GLN A 186 11.88 -7.25 -1.95
N PHE A 187 11.08 -6.39 -2.60
CA PHE A 187 10.03 -5.60 -1.95
C PHE A 187 8.61 -5.93 -2.45
N GLU A 188 8.47 -6.66 -3.56
CA GLU A 188 7.19 -7.20 -3.99
C GLU A 188 6.61 -8.12 -2.91
N SER A 189 5.34 -7.93 -2.58
CA SER A 189 4.64 -8.84 -1.68
C SER A 189 4.51 -10.19 -2.39
N GLN A 190 5.02 -11.26 -1.76
CA GLN A 190 4.77 -12.62 -2.28
C GLN A 190 3.26 -12.80 -2.46
N LYS A 191 2.86 -13.32 -3.65
CA LYS A 191 1.47 -13.55 -4.09
C LYS A 191 0.52 -13.58 -2.90
N VAL A 192 -0.21 -12.48 -2.70
CA VAL A 192 -1.23 -12.41 -1.64
C VAL A 192 -2.16 -13.59 -1.91
N GLN A 193 -2.11 -14.62 -1.06
CA GLN A 193 -3.10 -15.67 -1.08
C GLN A 193 -4.45 -14.97 -0.98
N GLN A 194 -5.32 -15.15 -1.97
CA GLN A 194 -6.63 -14.46 -1.99
C GLN A 194 -7.32 -14.64 -0.63
N MET A 195 -8.02 -13.62 -0.15
CA MET A 195 -8.84 -13.78 1.05
C MET A 195 -9.92 -14.84 0.80
N CYS A 196 -10.17 -15.67 1.81
CA CYS A 196 -11.23 -16.65 1.74
C CYS A 196 -12.59 -15.95 1.78
N GLY A 197 -13.35 -15.99 0.68
CA GLY A 197 -14.71 -15.40 0.62
C GLY A 197 -15.71 -16.03 1.60
N TRP A 198 -15.38 -17.20 2.17
CA TRP A 198 -16.17 -17.87 3.21
C TRP A 198 -15.87 -17.41 4.62
N ARG A 199 -14.75 -16.70 4.87
CA ARG A 199 -14.44 -16.15 6.19
C ARG A 199 -14.57 -17.18 7.32
N LYS A 200 -15.11 -16.81 8.49
CA LYS A 200 -15.44 -17.73 9.59
C LYS A 200 -16.35 -18.89 9.21
N TYR A 201 -17.02 -18.86 8.06
CA TYR A 201 -17.83 -19.96 7.52
C TYR A 201 -17.05 -20.95 6.65
N CYS A 202 -15.74 -20.76 6.47
CA CYS A 202 -14.90 -21.64 5.67
C CYS A 202 -14.75 -23.03 6.30
N ASN A 203 -15.23 -24.05 5.60
CA ASN A 203 -15.13 -25.45 6.05
C ASN A 203 -13.68 -25.97 6.20
N LYS A 204 -12.68 -25.29 5.63
CA LYS A 204 -11.26 -25.61 5.80
C LYS A 204 -10.62 -24.93 7.00
N ALA A 205 -11.24 -23.89 7.56
CA ALA A 205 -10.77 -23.15 8.75
C ALA A 205 -9.25 -22.89 8.71
N LEU A 206 -8.50 -23.32 9.74
CA LEU A 206 -7.05 -23.17 9.84
C LEU A 206 -6.26 -23.92 8.74
N GLY A 207 -6.88 -24.88 8.05
CA GLY A 207 -6.31 -25.58 6.90
C GLY A 207 -6.69 -25.00 5.54
N CYS A 208 -7.29 -23.80 5.50
CA CYS A 208 -7.63 -23.13 4.26
C CYS A 208 -6.37 -22.62 3.55
N LYS A 209 -6.30 -22.80 2.22
CA LYS A 209 -5.20 -22.27 1.37
C LYS A 209 -5.30 -20.76 1.08
N TYR A 210 -6.35 -20.11 1.61
CA TYR A 210 -6.70 -18.71 1.40
C TYR A 210 -6.61 -17.98 2.74
N LEU A 211 -6.31 -16.68 2.72
CA LEU A 211 -6.13 -15.90 3.94
C LEU A 211 -7.45 -15.70 4.69
N HIS A 212 -7.36 -15.69 6.02
CA HIS A 212 -8.45 -15.38 6.93
C HIS A 212 -8.04 -14.19 7.83
N PRO A 213 -8.92 -13.20 8.03
CA PRO A 213 -8.65 -12.09 8.94
C PRO A 213 -8.56 -12.57 10.41
N GLN A 214 -7.92 -11.77 11.25
CA GLN A 214 -7.55 -12.16 12.61
C GLN A 214 -8.75 -12.55 13.48
N ASP A 215 -9.91 -11.92 13.25
CA ASP A 215 -11.17 -12.25 13.92
C ASP A 215 -11.71 -13.63 13.51
N ASP A 216 -11.57 -14.02 12.24
CA ASP A 216 -11.90 -15.37 11.77
C ASP A 216 -10.95 -16.42 12.36
N LEU A 217 -9.64 -16.13 12.41
CA LEU A 217 -8.65 -17.01 13.03
C LEU A 217 -8.93 -17.18 14.53
N ALA A 218 -9.23 -16.09 15.24
CA ALA A 218 -9.62 -16.13 16.65
C ALA A 218 -10.91 -16.95 16.85
N TYR A 219 -11.88 -16.83 15.94
CA TYR A 219 -13.08 -17.66 15.95
C TYR A 219 -12.72 -19.15 15.80
N PHE A 220 -11.91 -19.51 14.80
CA PHE A 220 -11.51 -20.90 14.55
C PHE A 220 -10.77 -21.51 15.73
N ALA A 221 -9.84 -20.77 16.33
CA ALA A 221 -9.08 -21.20 17.49
C ALA A 221 -10.00 -21.42 18.70
N LYS A 222 -10.93 -20.48 18.95
CA LYS A 222 -11.88 -20.55 20.07
C LYS A 222 -12.88 -21.70 19.95
N HIS A 223 -13.40 -21.94 18.75
CA HIS A 223 -14.49 -22.91 18.52
C HIS A 223 -14.01 -24.23 17.91
N GLN A 224 -12.69 -24.40 17.73
CA GLN A 224 -12.08 -25.57 17.08
C GLN A 224 -12.70 -25.90 15.71
N GLY A 225 -13.05 -24.87 14.93
CA GLY A 225 -13.75 -25.07 13.66
C GLY A 225 -14.47 -23.83 13.15
N SER A 226 -15.16 -24.01 12.03
CA SER A 226 -15.89 -22.94 11.33
C SER A 226 -17.29 -22.68 11.90
N LYS A 227 -17.79 -21.46 11.72
CA LYS A 227 -19.18 -21.09 11.98
C LYS A 227 -20.07 -21.81 10.95
N PRO A 228 -21.14 -22.49 11.36
CA PRO A 228 -22.06 -23.09 10.41
C PRO A 228 -22.81 -22.00 9.64
N ALA A 229 -22.82 -22.11 8.30
CA ALA A 229 -23.56 -21.19 7.42
C ALA A 229 -24.97 -21.70 7.18
N TYR A 230 -25.97 -20.94 7.61
CA TYR A 230 -27.39 -21.18 7.32
C TYR A 230 -27.97 -20.05 6.50
N ARG A 231 -29.00 -20.33 5.71
CA ARG A 231 -29.75 -19.36 4.92
C ARG A 231 -28.90 -18.56 3.92
N TYR A 232 -27.79 -19.12 3.44
CA TYR A 232 -26.98 -18.52 2.38
C TYR A 232 -27.36 -19.02 0.98
N ARG A 233 -28.23 -20.05 0.89
CA ARG A 233 -28.79 -20.59 -0.36
C ARG A 233 -30.31 -20.51 -0.34
N ALA A 234 -30.89 -20.29 -1.52
CA ALA A 234 -32.32 -20.24 -1.71
C ALA A 234 -32.96 -21.62 -1.44
N CYS A 235 -34.11 -21.61 -0.79
CA CYS A 235 -34.92 -22.80 -0.60
C CYS A 235 -35.54 -23.19 -1.92
N LYS A 236 -35.33 -24.44 -2.37
CA LYS A 236 -35.93 -24.97 -3.60
C LYS A 236 -37.47 -24.96 -3.59
N PHE A 237 -38.09 -24.89 -2.41
CA PHE A 237 -39.54 -24.86 -2.23
C PHE A 237 -40.09 -23.44 -2.02
N GLY A 238 -39.22 -22.42 -1.90
CA GLY A 238 -39.62 -21.03 -1.64
C GLY A 238 -40.64 -20.92 -0.52
N GLU A 239 -41.64 -20.06 -0.70
CA GLU A 239 -42.73 -19.85 0.27
C GLU A 239 -43.56 -21.11 0.59
N LYS A 240 -43.51 -22.14 -0.27
CA LYS A 240 -44.22 -23.42 -0.07
C LYS A 240 -43.44 -24.39 0.82
N CYS A 241 -42.34 -23.96 1.43
CA CYS A 241 -41.54 -24.79 2.31
C CYS A 241 -42.26 -25.09 3.65
N ASN A 242 -42.51 -26.38 3.92
CA ASN A 242 -43.13 -26.82 5.17
C ASN A 242 -42.26 -26.60 6.42
N LYS A 243 -40.95 -26.34 6.25
CA LYS A 243 -40.02 -26.11 7.38
C LYS A 243 -40.05 -24.65 7.89
N LYS A 244 -40.55 -23.70 7.08
CA LYS A 244 -40.66 -22.26 7.42
C LYS A 244 -39.43 -21.76 8.20
N ASP A 245 -39.59 -21.32 9.43
CA ASP A 245 -38.54 -20.72 10.26
C ASP A 245 -37.39 -21.68 10.63
N THR A 246 -37.63 -23.00 10.59
CA THR A 246 -36.60 -24.02 10.85
C THR A 246 -35.82 -24.42 9.60
N CYS A 247 -36.16 -23.84 8.43
CA CYS A 247 -35.45 -24.11 7.20
C CYS A 247 -34.02 -23.53 7.25
N LEU A 248 -33.05 -24.32 6.80
CA LEU A 248 -31.65 -23.91 6.69
C LEU A 248 -31.38 -23.08 5.41
N PHE A 249 -32.40 -22.82 4.61
CA PHE A 249 -32.34 -22.09 3.35
C PHE A 249 -33.21 -20.84 3.45
N PHE A 250 -32.86 -19.77 2.73
CA PHE A 250 -33.67 -18.55 2.71
C PHE A 250 -34.89 -18.71 1.79
N HIS A 251 -36.03 -18.13 2.14
CA HIS A 251 -37.23 -18.12 1.29
C HIS A 251 -37.44 -16.80 0.57
N ASN A 252 -36.78 -15.75 1.03
CA ASN A 252 -36.73 -14.42 0.43
C ASN A 252 -35.30 -13.86 0.61
N GLU A 253 -34.94 -12.85 -0.18
CA GLU A 253 -33.59 -12.29 -0.11
C GLU A 253 -33.31 -11.52 1.19
N THR A 254 -34.34 -11.10 1.94
CA THR A 254 -34.14 -10.42 3.23
C THR A 254 -33.61 -11.39 4.31
N GLU A 255 -33.86 -12.69 4.15
CA GLU A 255 -33.33 -13.77 5.00
C GLU A 255 -31.94 -14.26 4.59
N ARG A 256 -31.41 -13.82 3.43
CA ARG A 256 -30.17 -14.33 2.87
C ARG A 256 -28.97 -13.92 3.71
N LEU A 257 -28.26 -14.90 4.27
CA LEU A 257 -26.99 -14.68 4.94
C LEU A 257 -25.87 -14.50 3.91
N CYS A 258 -25.07 -13.46 4.07
CA CYS A 258 -23.82 -13.25 3.34
C CYS A 258 -22.61 -13.77 4.17
N PRO A 259 -21.95 -14.86 3.74
CA PRO A 259 -20.79 -15.41 4.46
C PRO A 259 -19.59 -14.45 4.55
N THR A 260 -19.52 -13.45 3.66
CA THR A 260 -18.39 -12.52 3.55
C THR A 260 -18.49 -11.35 4.52
N CYS A 261 -19.70 -10.89 4.88
CA CYS A 261 -19.88 -9.77 5.81
C CYS A 261 -20.68 -10.12 7.07
N ASP A 262 -21.15 -11.37 7.21
CA ASP A 262 -21.98 -11.84 8.34
C ASP A 262 -23.36 -11.15 8.44
N ALA A 263 -23.76 -10.35 7.46
CA ALA A 263 -25.06 -9.67 7.41
C ALA A 263 -26.14 -10.53 6.72
N THR A 264 -27.39 -10.24 7.05
CA THR A 264 -28.57 -10.81 6.39
C THR A 264 -29.31 -9.74 5.58
N GLY A 265 -29.65 -10.02 4.33
CA GLY A 265 -30.43 -9.11 3.50
C GLY A 265 -29.99 -9.04 2.04
N GLN A 266 -30.73 -8.25 1.25
CA GLN A 266 -30.37 -7.93 -0.13
C GLN A 266 -29.13 -7.03 -0.20
N GLY A 267 -28.35 -7.15 -1.28
CA GLY A 267 -27.32 -6.17 -1.63
C GLY A 267 -25.93 -6.43 -1.05
N HIS A 268 -25.72 -7.53 -0.32
CA HIS A 268 -24.44 -7.83 0.32
C HIS A 268 -23.83 -9.17 -0.18
N GLY A 269 -22.59 -9.13 -0.67
CA GLY A 269 -21.84 -10.31 -1.15
C GLY A 269 -22.10 -10.69 -2.61
N GLU A 270 -22.87 -9.91 -3.35
CA GLU A 270 -23.00 -10.03 -4.80
C GLU A 270 -21.78 -9.43 -5.49
N LEU A 271 -21.45 -9.99 -6.66
CA LEU A 271 -20.33 -9.51 -7.49
C LEU A 271 -20.54 -8.03 -7.80
N GLY A 272 -19.66 -7.17 -7.26
CA GLY A 272 -19.76 -5.71 -7.40
C GLY A 272 -20.47 -4.96 -6.27
N SER A 273 -21.02 -5.64 -5.26
CA SER A 273 -21.52 -4.97 -4.03
C SER A 273 -20.37 -4.25 -3.28
N PRO A 274 -20.64 -3.17 -2.52
CA PRO A 274 -19.61 -2.45 -1.77
C PRO A 274 -18.77 -3.37 -0.87
N GLU A 275 -19.39 -4.38 -0.27
CA GLU A 275 -18.71 -5.36 0.56
C GLU A 275 -17.90 -6.34 -0.29
N TRP A 276 -18.43 -6.81 -1.42
CA TRP A 276 -17.66 -7.66 -2.35
C TRP A 276 -16.43 -6.92 -2.88
N GLN A 277 -16.57 -5.65 -3.26
CA GLN A 277 -15.47 -4.80 -3.73
C GLN A 277 -14.45 -4.54 -2.62
N ARG A 278 -14.88 -4.41 -1.36
CA ARG A 278 -14.00 -4.27 -0.19
C ARG A 278 -13.07 -5.47 -0.03
N PHE A 279 -13.52 -6.68 -0.37
CA PHE A 279 -12.74 -7.92 -0.17
C PHE A 279 -12.08 -8.46 -1.44
N HIS A 280 -12.64 -8.19 -2.62
CA HIS A 280 -12.18 -8.73 -3.90
C HIS A 280 -11.62 -7.67 -4.87
N GLY A 281 -11.66 -6.39 -4.49
CA GLY A 281 -11.31 -5.27 -5.37
C GLY A 281 -12.49 -4.85 -6.26
N ALA A 282 -12.41 -3.64 -6.81
CA ALA A 282 -13.40 -3.16 -7.77
C ALA A 282 -13.34 -3.97 -9.08
N ILE A 283 -14.51 -4.26 -9.65
CA ILE A 283 -14.60 -4.85 -10.99
C ILE A 283 -14.42 -3.70 -11.98
N SER A 284 -13.33 -3.72 -12.75
CA SER A 284 -13.18 -2.84 -13.90
C SER A 284 -14.21 -3.25 -14.95
N SER A 285 -15.25 -2.44 -15.13
CA SER A 285 -16.12 -2.52 -16.31
C SER A 285 -15.32 -2.09 -17.54
N ASN A 286 -15.17 -3.01 -18.50
CA ASN A 286 -14.68 -2.70 -19.86
C ASN A 286 -15.56 -1.69 -20.56
#